data_AF-A0A9L0K912-F1
#
_entry.id   AF-A0A9L0K912-F1
#
_cell.length_a   1.000
_cell.length_b   1.000
_cell.length_c   1.000
_cell.angle_alpha   90.00
_cell.angle_beta   90.00
_cell.angle_gamma   90.00
#
_symmetry.space_group_name_H-M   'P 1'
#
loop_
_entity.id
_entity.type
_entity.pdbx_description
1 polymer ?
#
loop_
_entity_poly.entity_id
_entity_poly.type
_entity_poly.pdbx_seq_one_letter_code
_entity_poly.pdbx_strand_id
1 'polypeptide(L)'
;VAGHQHAGEAGSTHQLLATAPGPGCPRPSTEKGDVVCYYGNRGDPEPVVLAPGTYGLSNALLETPWRKLCFGKQLFLAVVEQSQALPKDDLIAQLLDVLNNDEAQLPDPAIEDQGREYVQPILSKYAAVCVRCPHYGTRTNTVILVDADGHVTFTERSMLDKDPSRWETTTHEFRLQS
;
A
#
# COMPACT_ATOMS: atom_id res chain seq x y z
N VAL A 1 32.37 -41.36 -11.03
CA VAL A 1 33.54 -41.45 -10.12
C VAL A 1 33.62 -40.12 -9.39
N ALA A 2 33.29 -39.89 -8.13
CA ALA A 2 32.73 -40.61 -6.98
C ALA A 2 31.87 -39.51 -6.25
N GLY A 3 30.71 -39.70 -5.65
CA GLY A 3 30.22 -40.82 -4.85
C GLY A 3 30.40 -40.47 -3.38
N HIS A 4 29.48 -39.68 -2.79
CA HIS A 4 29.19 -39.68 -1.35
C HIS A 4 27.70 -39.39 -1.15
N GLN A 5 26.98 -40.44 -0.74
CA GLN A 5 25.66 -40.41 -0.13
C GLN A 5 25.86 -40.59 1.37
N HIS A 6 25.09 -39.87 2.19
CA HIS A 6 24.52 -40.44 3.40
C HIS A 6 23.17 -39.78 3.70
N ALA A 7 22.20 -40.64 3.92
CA ALA A 7 20.80 -40.38 4.26
C ALA A 7 20.62 -40.13 5.77
N GLY A 8 19.48 -39.56 6.17
CA GLY A 8 19.00 -39.62 7.56
C GLY A 8 17.94 -38.57 7.89
N GLU A 9 16.73 -39.05 8.18
CA GLU A 9 15.48 -38.35 8.47
C GLU A 9 15.47 -37.46 9.73
N ALA A 10 14.52 -36.51 9.79
CA ALA A 10 13.40 -36.50 10.75
C ALA A 10 12.93 -35.06 11.03
N GLY A 11 11.61 -34.89 11.11
CA GLY A 11 10.96 -33.59 11.27
C GLY A 11 11.21 -32.91 12.62
N SER A 12 11.10 -31.59 12.61
CA SER A 12 10.96 -30.78 13.83
C SER A 12 9.77 -29.85 13.65
N THR A 13 8.63 -30.27 14.16
CA THR A 13 7.48 -29.44 14.47
C THR A 13 7.86 -28.54 15.65
N HIS A 14 8.05 -27.25 15.42
CA HIS A 14 8.17 -26.28 16.51
C HIS A 14 6.77 -25.96 17.06
N GLN A 15 6.38 -26.71 18.09
CA GLN A 15 5.21 -26.43 18.91
C GLN A 15 5.62 -25.41 19.98
N LEU A 16 5.13 -24.17 19.86
CA LEU A 16 5.28 -23.14 20.89
C LEU A 16 4.40 -23.50 22.10
N LEU A 17 5.05 -23.73 23.25
CA LEU A 17 4.40 -24.03 24.53
C LEU A 17 3.79 -22.74 25.11
N ALA A 18 2.50 -22.74 25.39
CA ALA A 18 1.83 -21.65 26.09
C ALA A 18 1.96 -21.84 27.62
N THR A 19 2.61 -20.91 28.30
CA THR A 19 2.58 -20.78 29.76
C THR A 19 1.30 -20.05 30.19
N ALA A 20 0.56 -20.61 31.15
CA ALA A 20 -0.69 -20.05 31.66
C ALA A 20 -0.48 -18.78 32.49
N PRO A 21 -1.28 -17.71 32.33
CA PRO A 21 -1.21 -16.51 33.16
C PRO A 21 -1.97 -16.68 34.49
N GLY A 22 -1.44 -16.09 35.56
CA GLY A 22 -2.04 -16.07 36.90
C GLY A 22 -3.32 -15.21 37.00
N PRO A 23 -4.05 -15.32 38.13
CA PRO A 23 -5.39 -14.75 38.27
C PRO A 23 -5.30 -13.24 38.48
N GLY A 24 -5.82 -12.46 37.52
CA GLY A 24 -5.83 -11.00 37.56
C GLY A 24 -5.61 -10.32 36.20
N CYS A 25 -5.22 -11.07 35.17
CA CYS A 25 -5.09 -10.56 33.81
C CYS A 25 -6.46 -10.57 33.12
N PRO A 26 -6.87 -9.50 32.39
CA PRO A 26 -8.03 -9.56 31.51
C PRO A 26 -7.89 -10.77 30.59
N ARG A 27 -8.95 -11.58 30.47
CA ARG A 27 -8.93 -12.75 29.58
C ARG A 27 -8.49 -12.30 28.18
N PRO A 28 -7.50 -12.95 27.55
CA PRO A 28 -7.22 -12.69 26.15
C PRO A 28 -8.48 -13.06 25.37
N SER A 29 -9.02 -12.09 24.64
CA SER A 29 -10.12 -12.32 23.70
C SER A 29 -9.70 -13.43 22.74
N THR A 30 -10.45 -14.52 22.74
CA THR A 30 -10.21 -15.71 21.91
C THR A 30 -10.74 -15.52 20.48
N GLU A 31 -10.31 -14.45 19.83
CA GLU A 31 -10.39 -14.33 18.38
C GLU A 31 -8.97 -13.99 17.92
N LYS A 32 -8.33 -14.89 17.18
CA LYS A 32 -7.08 -14.56 16.48
C LYS A 32 -7.44 -13.47 15.48
N GLY A 33 -7.24 -12.21 15.87
CA GLY A 33 -7.39 -11.09 14.95
C GLY A 33 -6.41 -11.27 13.79
N ASP A 34 -6.84 -10.88 12.59
CA ASP A 34 -5.98 -10.89 11.42
C ASP A 34 -4.74 -10.01 11.68
N VAL A 35 -3.58 -10.51 11.26
CA VAL A 35 -2.31 -9.80 11.38
C VAL A 35 -1.90 -9.33 9.99
N VAL A 36 -1.65 -8.03 9.85
CA VAL A 36 -1.11 -7.45 8.62
C VAL A 36 0.39 -7.28 8.77
N CYS A 37 1.15 -7.73 7.78
CA CYS A 37 2.61 -7.62 7.77
C CYS A 37 3.11 -6.93 6.49
N TYR A 38 4.20 -6.17 6.61
CA TYR A 38 5.02 -5.71 5.49
C TYR A 38 6.21 -6.65 5.30
N TYR A 39 6.45 -7.06 4.07
CA TYR A 39 7.63 -7.83 3.68
C TYR A 39 8.03 -7.47 2.25
N GLY A 40 9.32 -7.48 1.96
CA GLY A 40 9.85 -7.08 0.67
C GLY A 40 11.15 -7.80 0.31
N ASN A 41 11.60 -7.64 -0.92
CA ASN A 41 12.89 -8.16 -1.40
C ASN A 41 14.10 -7.32 -0.93
N ARG A 42 13.84 -6.26 -0.15
CA ARG A 42 14.80 -5.36 0.49
C ARG A 42 14.27 -5.04 1.88
N GLY A 43 15.14 -4.62 2.79
CA GLY A 43 14.78 -4.28 4.16
C GLY A 43 15.02 -5.46 5.11
N ASP A 44 14.21 -5.54 6.17
CA ASP A 44 14.33 -6.60 7.16
C ASP A 44 14.05 -7.98 6.55
N PRO A 45 14.84 -9.01 6.92
CA PRO A 45 14.67 -10.37 6.41
C PRO A 45 13.42 -11.07 6.96
N GLU A 46 12.85 -10.54 8.04
CA GLU A 46 11.63 -11.05 8.68
C GLU A 46 10.44 -10.12 8.39
N PRO A 47 9.21 -10.66 8.26
CA PRO A 47 8.02 -9.83 8.12
C PRO A 47 7.83 -8.86 9.29
N VAL A 48 7.57 -7.59 8.99
CA VAL A 48 7.29 -6.55 9.98
C VAL A 48 5.79 -6.49 10.23
N VAL A 49 5.36 -6.76 11.48
CA VAL A 49 3.96 -6.65 11.89
C VAL A 49 3.53 -5.18 11.92
N LEU A 50 2.44 -4.85 11.23
CA LEU A 50 1.88 -3.51 11.17
C LEU A 50 0.79 -3.33 12.23
N ALA A 51 0.96 -2.34 13.10
CA ALA A 51 -0.13 -1.89 13.97
C ALA A 51 -1.23 -1.19 13.15
N PRO A 52 -2.47 -1.12 13.64
CA PRO A 52 -3.53 -0.35 12.97
C PRO A 52 -3.08 1.10 12.69
N GLY A 53 -3.25 1.57 11.47
CA GLY A 53 -2.83 2.91 11.06
C GLY A 53 -2.74 3.08 9.54
N THR A 54 -2.25 4.25 9.12
CA THR A 54 -2.05 4.58 7.71
C THR A 54 -0.58 4.44 7.34
N TYR A 55 -0.31 3.69 6.28
CA TYR A 55 1.05 3.46 5.77
C TYR A 55 1.17 3.91 4.31
N GLY A 56 2.33 4.45 3.96
CA GLY A 56 2.74 4.83 2.63
C GLY A 56 3.67 3.78 2.06
N LEU A 57 3.27 3.18 0.94
CA LEU A 57 4.06 2.23 0.18
C LEU A 57 4.40 2.81 -1.19
N SER A 58 5.64 2.60 -1.63
CA SER A 58 6.13 2.99 -2.96
C SER A 58 7.11 1.92 -3.46
N ASN A 59 7.81 2.17 -4.58
CA ASN A 59 8.86 1.28 -5.08
C ASN A 59 10.16 1.33 -4.24
N ALA A 60 10.03 1.61 -2.95
CA ALA A 60 11.09 1.75 -1.97
C ALA A 60 10.70 0.98 -0.68
N LEU A 61 11.48 1.13 0.37
CA LEU A 61 11.10 0.58 1.67
C LEU A 61 9.83 1.28 2.19
N LEU A 62 9.07 0.58 3.03
CA LEU A 62 7.89 1.12 3.70
C LEU A 62 8.22 2.48 4.36
N GLU A 63 7.34 3.48 4.20
CA GLU A 63 7.51 4.83 4.76
C GLU A 63 8.80 5.56 4.33
N THR A 64 9.46 5.16 3.23
CA THR A 64 10.56 5.95 2.67
C THR A 64 10.08 7.39 2.46
N PRO A 65 10.76 8.41 3.01
CA PRO A 65 10.21 9.76 3.18
C PRO A 65 10.28 10.61 1.91
N TRP A 66 9.83 10.07 0.78
CA TRP A 66 9.60 10.85 -0.43
C TRP A 66 8.57 11.92 -0.10
N ARG A 67 8.85 13.18 -0.42
CA ARG A 67 7.92 14.30 -0.16
C ARG A 67 6.56 14.06 -0.82
N LYS A 68 6.53 13.48 -2.02
CA LYS A 68 5.28 13.07 -2.68
C LYS A 68 4.49 12.04 -1.90
N LEU A 69 5.17 11.11 -1.21
CA LEU A 69 4.52 10.10 -0.38
C LEU A 69 3.92 10.74 0.87
N CYS A 70 4.70 11.57 1.57
CA CYS A 70 4.23 12.31 2.73
C CYS A 70 3.05 13.22 2.39
N PHE A 71 3.14 13.97 1.28
CA PHE A 71 2.08 14.84 0.78
C PHE A 71 0.81 14.06 0.40
N GLY A 72 0.94 12.99 -0.39
CA GLY A 72 -0.20 12.13 -0.75
C GLY A 72 -0.86 11.51 0.49
N LYS A 73 -0.07 11.07 1.47
CA LYS A 73 -0.56 10.55 2.75
C LYS A 73 -1.30 11.61 3.57
N GLN A 74 -0.81 12.86 3.58
CA GLN A 74 -1.50 13.99 4.22
C GLN A 74 -2.85 14.28 3.57
N LEU A 75 -2.91 14.36 2.24
CA LEU A 75 -4.17 14.56 1.50
C LEU A 75 -5.16 13.40 1.74
N PHE A 76 -4.66 12.17 1.69
CA PHE A 76 -5.46 10.97 1.98
C PHE A 76 -6.07 11.01 3.39
N LEU A 77 -5.27 11.34 4.40
CA LEU A 77 -5.74 11.44 5.79
C LEU A 77 -6.83 12.50 5.95
N ALA A 78 -6.67 13.66 5.30
CA ALA A 78 -7.67 14.73 5.34
C ALA A 78 -9.03 14.29 4.77
N VAL A 79 -9.03 13.44 3.74
CA VAL A 79 -10.25 12.85 3.15
C VAL A 79 -10.83 11.78 4.08
N VAL A 80 -10.00 10.90 4.63
CA VAL A 80 -10.44 9.82 5.54
C VAL A 80 -11.02 10.35 6.84
N GLU A 81 -10.49 11.45 7.38
CA GLU A 81 -11.05 12.12 8.57
C GLU A 81 -12.50 12.58 8.37
N GLN A 82 -12.89 12.87 7.13
CA GLN A 82 -14.24 13.32 6.76
C GLN A 82 -15.14 12.15 6.30
N SER A 83 -14.61 10.94 6.21
CA SER A 83 -15.30 9.79 5.59
C SER A 83 -16.67 9.46 6.19
N GLN A 84 -16.86 9.67 7.51
CA GLN A 84 -18.15 9.40 8.16
C GLN A 84 -19.26 10.40 7.78
N ALA A 85 -18.88 11.59 7.31
CA ALA A 85 -19.82 12.65 6.94
C ALA A 85 -20.10 12.68 5.43
N LEU A 86 -19.33 11.95 4.64
CA LEU A 86 -19.41 11.97 3.18
C LEU A 86 -20.24 10.79 2.65
N PRO A 87 -21.10 11.02 1.64
CA PRO A 87 -21.62 9.94 0.81
C PRO A 87 -20.47 9.12 0.21
N LYS A 88 -20.70 7.81 0.03
CA LYS A 88 -19.68 6.88 -0.49
C LYS A 88 -19.08 7.36 -1.83
N ASP A 89 -19.91 7.83 -2.75
CA ASP A 89 -19.46 8.27 -4.06
C ASP A 89 -18.59 9.54 -3.99
N ASP A 90 -18.91 10.45 -3.06
CA ASP A 90 -18.12 11.67 -2.81
C ASP A 90 -16.76 11.32 -2.17
N LEU A 91 -16.74 10.33 -1.26
CA LEU A 91 -15.49 9.81 -0.69
C LEU A 91 -14.60 9.20 -1.79
N ILE A 92 -15.17 8.37 -2.67
CA ILE A 92 -14.45 7.78 -3.81
C ILE A 92 -13.90 8.87 -4.73
N ALA A 93 -14.72 9.88 -5.06
CA ALA A 93 -14.31 10.99 -5.91
C ALA A 93 -13.12 11.77 -5.29
N GLN A 94 -13.21 12.11 -4.00
CA GLN A 94 -12.11 12.82 -3.31
C GLN A 94 -10.83 11.97 -3.23
N LEU A 95 -10.94 10.66 -2.98
CA LEU A 95 -9.78 9.77 -2.99
C LEU A 95 -9.15 9.65 -4.39
N LEU A 96 -9.96 9.62 -5.46
CA LEU A 96 -9.46 9.69 -6.83
C LEU A 96 -8.79 11.03 -7.13
N ASP A 97 -9.29 12.14 -6.59
CA ASP A 97 -8.66 13.46 -6.72
C ASP A 97 -7.26 13.49 -6.09
N VAL A 98 -7.09 12.88 -4.90
CA VAL A 98 -5.77 12.70 -4.28
C VAL A 98 -4.83 11.92 -5.20
N LEU A 99 -5.30 10.81 -5.77
CA LEU A 99 -4.50 9.97 -6.68
C LEU A 99 -4.21 10.64 -8.03
N ASN A 100 -5.01 11.63 -8.42
CA ASN A 100 -4.90 12.36 -9.69
C ASN A 100 -4.06 13.64 -9.58
N ASN A 101 -3.67 14.05 -8.36
CA ASN A 101 -2.88 15.24 -8.07
C ASN A 101 -1.49 15.17 -8.73
N ASP A 102 -1.17 16.16 -9.57
CA ASP A 102 0.09 16.25 -10.30
C ASP A 102 1.04 17.36 -9.78
N GLU A 103 0.82 17.80 -8.54
CA GLU A 103 1.65 18.81 -7.87
C GLU A 103 3.02 18.24 -7.50
N ALA A 104 4.07 18.84 -8.06
CA ALA A 104 5.44 18.44 -7.83
C ALA A 104 5.91 18.82 -6.41
N GLN A 105 6.28 17.82 -5.61
CA GLN A 105 6.77 18.02 -4.25
C GLN A 105 8.29 18.13 -4.22
N LEU A 106 8.82 19.29 -4.65
CA LEU A 106 10.25 19.57 -4.72
C LEU A 106 10.70 20.70 -3.75
N PRO A 107 11.99 20.78 -3.38
CA PRO A 107 13.04 19.78 -3.64
C PRO A 107 12.80 18.49 -2.85
N ASP A 108 13.21 17.34 -3.37
CA ASP A 108 13.06 16.06 -2.68
C ASP A 108 14.42 15.34 -2.67
N PRO A 109 15.24 15.54 -1.62
CA PRO A 109 16.58 14.97 -1.54
C PRO A 109 16.59 13.45 -1.66
N ALA A 110 15.54 12.78 -1.18
CA ALA A 110 15.44 11.34 -1.33
C ALA A 110 15.30 10.98 -2.81
N ILE A 111 14.33 11.59 -3.53
CA ILE A 111 14.10 11.33 -4.98
C ILE A 111 15.35 11.66 -5.79
N GLU A 112 16.02 12.76 -5.46
CA GLU A 112 17.22 13.20 -6.16
C GLU A 112 18.38 12.20 -6.00
N ASP A 113 18.61 11.65 -4.80
CA ASP A 113 19.66 10.65 -4.54
C ASP A 113 19.41 9.32 -5.28
N GLN A 114 18.16 8.85 -5.29
CA GLN A 114 17.79 7.63 -6.00
C GLN A 114 17.75 7.82 -7.52
N GLY A 115 17.28 8.98 -7.97
CA GLY A 115 16.83 9.20 -9.35
C GLY A 115 17.94 9.24 -10.39
N ARG A 116 19.16 9.65 -9.99
CA ARG A 116 20.37 9.78 -10.84
C ARG A 116 20.02 10.30 -12.26
N GLU A 117 20.72 9.87 -13.29
CA GLU A 117 20.58 10.38 -14.66
C GLU A 117 19.22 10.09 -15.32
N TYR A 118 18.51 9.02 -14.92
CA TYR A 118 17.27 8.59 -15.58
C TYR A 118 16.04 9.40 -15.13
N VAL A 119 15.96 9.74 -13.84
CA VAL A 119 14.81 10.48 -13.29
C VAL A 119 15.00 11.98 -13.46
N GLN A 120 16.24 12.48 -13.52
CA GLN A 120 16.52 13.92 -13.57
C GLN A 120 15.78 14.67 -14.70
N PRO A 121 15.65 14.15 -15.94
CA PRO A 121 14.88 14.80 -17.00
C PRO A 121 13.37 14.92 -16.72
N ILE A 122 12.83 14.07 -15.84
CA ILE A 122 11.41 14.01 -15.48
C ILE A 122 11.15 14.31 -14.01
N LEU A 123 12.13 14.82 -13.27
CA LEU A 123 12.11 14.95 -11.80
C LEU A 123 10.86 15.71 -11.30
N SER A 124 10.52 16.82 -11.96
CA SER A 124 9.34 17.62 -11.61
C SER A 124 8.03 16.86 -11.76
N LYS A 125 7.95 15.89 -12.66
CA LYS A 125 6.77 15.04 -12.84
C LYS A 125 6.83 13.79 -11.97
N TYR A 126 8.02 13.25 -11.76
CA TYR A 126 8.27 12.09 -10.92
C TYR A 126 8.03 12.37 -9.44
N ALA A 127 8.18 13.63 -9.01
CA ALA A 127 7.94 14.11 -7.65
C ALA A 127 6.46 14.45 -7.36
N ALA A 128 5.52 14.07 -8.22
CA ALA A 128 4.07 14.20 -7.99
C ALA A 128 3.43 12.85 -7.61
N VAL A 129 2.23 12.90 -7.01
CA VAL A 129 1.43 11.68 -6.73
C VAL A 129 1.04 11.01 -8.04
N CYS A 130 0.50 11.78 -8.99
CA CYS A 130 0.18 11.36 -10.34
C CYS A 130 1.29 11.76 -11.31
N VAL A 131 2.13 10.79 -11.69
CA VAL A 131 3.24 11.05 -12.60
C VAL A 131 2.73 11.18 -14.03
N ARG A 132 2.96 12.33 -14.68
CA ARG A 132 2.59 12.57 -16.07
C ARG A 132 3.80 12.94 -16.92
N CYS A 133 4.31 11.99 -17.70
CA CYS A 133 5.35 12.23 -18.70
C CYS A 133 5.02 11.52 -20.02
N PRO A 134 5.61 11.96 -21.16
CA PRO A 134 5.32 11.37 -22.47
C PRO A 134 5.61 9.86 -22.60
N HIS A 135 6.59 9.34 -21.87
CA HIS A 135 7.07 7.96 -21.99
C HIS A 135 6.97 7.14 -20.69
N TYR A 136 6.54 7.76 -19.59
CA TYR A 136 6.42 7.14 -18.28
C TYR A 136 5.35 7.89 -17.47
N GLY A 137 4.48 7.18 -16.76
CA GLY A 137 3.50 7.83 -15.92
C GLY A 137 2.40 6.90 -15.40
N THR A 138 1.56 7.48 -14.56
CA THR A 138 0.41 6.83 -13.95
C THR A 138 -0.67 6.62 -15.01
N ARG A 139 -1.02 5.36 -15.29
CA ARG A 139 -2.09 4.99 -16.23
C ARG A 139 -3.42 4.68 -15.55
N THR A 140 -3.38 4.44 -14.24
CA THR A 140 -4.50 3.90 -13.47
C THR A 140 -4.48 4.46 -12.05
N ASN A 141 -5.65 4.81 -11.53
CA ASN A 141 -5.89 5.16 -10.14
C ASN A 141 -7.00 4.24 -9.61
N THR A 142 -6.76 3.59 -8.47
CA THR A 142 -7.69 2.60 -7.92
C THR A 142 -8.01 2.94 -6.48
N VAL A 143 -9.31 2.95 -6.15
CA VAL A 143 -9.85 3.07 -4.80
C VAL A 143 -10.56 1.77 -4.47
N ILE A 144 -10.22 1.17 -3.35
CA ILE A 144 -10.88 -0.04 -2.85
C ILE A 144 -11.40 0.28 -1.45
N LEU A 145 -12.72 0.25 -1.30
CA LEU A 145 -13.39 0.36 -0.01
C LEU A 145 -13.89 -1.02 0.40
N VAL A 146 -13.60 -1.43 1.63
CA VAL A 146 -14.09 -2.68 2.22
C VAL A 146 -14.78 -2.34 3.53
N ASP A 147 -16.05 -2.71 3.65
CA ASP A 147 -16.81 -2.50 4.90
C ASP A 147 -16.69 -3.69 5.85
N ALA A 148 -17.25 -3.53 7.06
CA ALA A 148 -17.21 -4.56 8.11
C ALA A 148 -18.02 -5.82 7.76
N ASP A 149 -18.95 -5.74 6.80
CA ASP A 149 -19.76 -6.86 6.30
C ASP A 149 -19.08 -7.55 5.08
N GLY A 150 -17.86 -7.15 4.76
CA GLY A 150 -17.07 -7.69 3.65
C GLY A 150 -17.56 -7.27 2.27
N HIS A 151 -18.38 -6.22 2.15
CA HIS A 151 -18.68 -5.63 0.84
C HIS A 151 -17.50 -4.81 0.35
N VAL A 152 -17.13 -5.04 -0.90
CA VAL A 152 -16.06 -4.35 -1.59
C VAL A 152 -16.67 -3.43 -2.65
N THR A 153 -16.29 -2.16 -2.63
CA THR A 153 -16.45 -1.25 -3.76
C THR A 153 -15.07 -1.01 -4.36
N PHE A 154 -14.85 -1.53 -5.56
CA PHE A 154 -13.63 -1.33 -6.34
C PHE A 154 -13.92 -0.30 -7.43
N THR A 155 -13.30 0.87 -7.35
CA THR A 155 -13.41 1.90 -8.38
C THR A 155 -12.05 2.14 -8.99
N GLU A 156 -11.95 2.01 -10.30
CA GLU A 156 -10.73 2.25 -11.04
C GLU A 156 -10.95 3.29 -12.13
N ARG A 157 -10.06 4.27 -12.18
CA ARG A 157 -9.95 5.26 -13.25
C ARG A 157 -8.71 4.96 -14.07
N SER A 158 -8.90 4.59 -15.34
CA SER A 158 -7.83 4.11 -16.22
C SER A 158 -7.78 4.89 -17.53
N MET A 159 -6.57 5.11 -18.06
CA MET A 159 -6.36 5.72 -19.37
C MET A 159 -6.83 4.77 -20.48
N LEU A 160 -7.69 5.27 -21.37
CA LEU A 160 -8.21 4.50 -22.51
C LEU A 160 -7.13 4.17 -23.54
N ASP A 161 -6.18 5.08 -23.76
CA ASP A 161 -5.08 4.88 -24.70
C ASP A 161 -3.82 5.64 -24.24
N LYS A 162 -3.11 6.32 -25.17
CA LYS A 162 -1.92 7.12 -24.88
C LYS A 162 -2.25 8.61 -24.69
N ASP A 163 -3.47 9.03 -25.00
CA ASP A 163 -3.96 10.39 -24.79
C ASP A 163 -4.24 10.59 -23.28
N PRO A 164 -3.48 11.47 -22.60
CA PRO A 164 -3.63 11.71 -21.16
C PRO A 164 -4.94 12.43 -20.80
N SER A 165 -5.77 12.82 -21.76
CA SER A 165 -7.10 13.39 -21.54
C SER A 165 -8.22 12.34 -21.56
N ARG A 166 -7.94 11.14 -22.07
CA ARG A 166 -8.96 10.09 -22.26
C ARG A 166 -8.91 9.06 -21.14
N TRP A 167 -9.90 9.14 -20.25
CA TRP A 167 -10.03 8.24 -19.10
C TRP A 167 -11.41 7.62 -19.06
N GLU A 168 -11.48 6.42 -18.52
CA GLU A 168 -12.71 5.74 -18.14
C GLU A 168 -12.64 5.44 -16.65
N THR A 169 -13.79 5.55 -15.97
CA THR A 169 -13.94 5.13 -14.58
C THR A 169 -14.93 3.98 -14.53
N THR A 170 -14.53 2.87 -13.94
CA THR A 170 -15.38 1.69 -13.75
C THR A 170 -15.47 1.38 -12.27
N THR A 171 -16.67 1.03 -11.81
CA THR A 171 -16.92 0.58 -10.44
C THR A 171 -17.49 -0.84 -10.45
N HIS A 172 -16.91 -1.70 -9.62
CA HIS A 172 -17.38 -3.06 -9.36
C HIS A 172 -17.72 -3.21 -7.88
N GLU A 173 -18.84 -3.84 -7.58
CA GLU A 173 -19.25 -4.18 -6.22
C GLU A 173 -19.38 -5.69 -6.07
N PHE A 174 -18.78 -6.24 -5.03
CA PHE A 174 -18.80 -7.67 -4.73
C PHE A 174 -18.60 -7.92 -3.24
N ARG A 175 -18.75 -9.17 -2.80
CA ARG A 175 -18.49 -9.59 -1.41
C ARG A 175 -17.27 -10.48 -1.34
N LEU A 176 -16.46 -10.30 -0.30
CA LEU A 176 -15.41 -11.24 0.04
C LEU A 176 -16.05 -12.58 0.45
N GLN A 177 -15.53 -13.67 -0.12
CA GLN A 177 -15.93 -15.01 0.29
C GLN A 177 -15.12 -15.40 1.53
N SER A 178 -15.83 -15.88 2.55
CA SER A 178 -15.25 -16.43 3.79
C SER A 178 -14.74 -17.85 3.60
#